data_AF-E6UF77-F1
#
_entry.id   AF-E6UF77-F1
#
_cell.length_a   1.000
_cell.length_b   1.000
_cell.length_c   1.000
_cell.angle_alpha   90.00
_cell.angle_beta   90.00
_cell.angle_gamma   90.00
#
_symmetry.space_group_name_H-M   'P 1'
#
loop_
_entity.id
_entity.type
_entity.pdbx_description
1 polymer ?
#
loop_
_entity_poly.entity_id
_entity_poly.type
_entity_poly.pdbx_seq_one_letter_code
_entity_poly.pdbx_strand_id
1 'polypeptide(L)'
;MGSRMMHYALGKTLAERLCTEDKEGFILGSILPDALPPDKKHDCNCHYITLFDDGRYKWFDSLQFYNEYEKEIKSDAIYLGYYFHLISDNVFRQIFYIDLGLIKRRGEKSLFQELYRDYNILNRHIADFYHMEKDISVPDRLRDTALFKRFGFEPEVLIKDIYSDIDSHYEGNTMHFDMDVVRRFVDESSALCIKELEAVKNGAHAYDRYMMAIENHYSDKKTGETPDEKSNTVRP
;
A
#
# COMPACT_ATOMS: atom_id res chain seq x y z
N MET A 1 1.00 -0.73 10.18
CA MET A 1 1.70 -0.93 8.88
C MET A 1 2.64 0.24 8.70
N GLY A 2 3.90 0.01 8.33
CA GLY A 2 4.93 1.06 8.29
C GLY A 2 4.68 2.16 7.24
N SER A 3 4.07 1.83 6.10
CA SER A 3 3.86 2.77 5.00
C SER A 3 2.66 3.73 5.17
N ARG A 4 1.87 3.64 6.26
CA ARG A 4 0.63 4.41 6.40
C ARG A 4 0.86 5.93 6.34
N MET A 5 1.95 6.41 6.94
CA MET A 5 2.36 7.81 6.89
C MET A 5 2.74 8.22 5.46
N MET A 6 3.35 7.32 4.70
CA MET A 6 3.72 7.58 3.31
C MET A 6 2.49 7.64 2.39
N HIS A 7 1.50 6.76 2.57
CA HIS A 7 0.23 6.85 1.83
C HIS A 7 -0.56 8.11 2.21
N TYR A 8 -0.55 8.50 3.49
CA TYR A 8 -1.16 9.77 3.90
C TYR A 8 -0.46 10.98 3.24
N ALA A 9 0.88 11.00 3.21
CA ALA A 9 1.66 12.03 2.52
C ALA A 9 1.32 12.10 1.03
N LEU A 10 1.22 10.94 0.37
CA LEU A 10 0.81 10.85 -1.03
C LEU A 10 -0.60 11.38 -1.25
N GLY A 11 -1.55 11.00 -0.40
CA GLY A 11 -2.94 11.47 -0.43
C GLY A 11 -3.04 12.99 -0.37
N LYS A 12 -2.36 13.63 0.61
CA LYS A 12 -2.29 15.10 0.71
C LYS A 12 -1.68 15.73 -0.53
N THR A 13 -0.54 15.20 -0.97
CA THR A 13 0.20 15.71 -2.13
C THR A 13 -0.65 15.67 -3.40
N LEU A 14 -1.36 14.56 -3.64
CA LEU A 14 -2.22 14.42 -4.82
C LEU A 14 -3.49 15.26 -4.72
N ALA A 15 -4.11 15.37 -3.54
CA ALA A 15 -5.29 16.22 -3.34
C ALA A 15 -4.99 17.70 -3.67
N GLU A 16 -3.78 18.16 -3.35
CA GLU A 16 -3.31 19.51 -3.71
C GLU A 16 -2.98 19.63 -5.20
N ARG A 17 -2.16 18.73 -5.74
CA ARG A 17 -1.73 18.77 -7.16
C ARG A 17 -2.89 18.64 -8.14
N LEU A 18 -3.93 17.88 -7.80
CA LEU A 18 -5.11 17.67 -8.63
C LEU A 18 -6.23 18.69 -8.38
N CYS A 19 -6.05 19.61 -7.43
CA CYS A 19 -7.09 20.56 -7.00
C CYS A 19 -8.42 19.85 -6.68
N THR A 20 -8.36 18.69 -6.01
CA THR A 20 -9.55 17.88 -5.73
C THR A 20 -10.55 18.69 -4.89
N GLU A 21 -11.81 18.73 -5.32
CA GLU A 21 -12.88 19.45 -4.61
C GLU A 21 -13.14 18.82 -3.23
N ASP A 22 -13.37 17.51 -3.20
CA ASP A 22 -13.49 16.74 -1.96
C ASP A 22 -12.13 16.15 -1.52
N LYS A 23 -11.30 17.00 -0.91
CA LYS A 23 -9.99 16.62 -0.40
C LYS A 23 -10.07 15.57 0.71
N GLU A 24 -11.04 15.71 1.60
CA GLU A 24 -11.21 14.83 2.76
C GLU A 24 -11.53 13.39 2.32
N GLY A 25 -12.51 13.22 1.42
CA GLY A 25 -12.84 11.93 0.84
C GLY A 25 -11.66 11.32 0.08
N PHE A 26 -10.92 12.13 -0.67
CA PHE A 26 -9.73 11.67 -1.41
C PHE A 26 -8.64 11.14 -0.49
N ILE A 27 -8.26 11.93 0.52
CA ILE A 27 -7.23 11.59 1.50
C ILE A 27 -7.62 10.32 2.24
N LEU A 28 -8.87 10.22 2.71
CA LEU A 28 -9.36 9.01 3.35
C LEU A 28 -9.26 7.80 2.43
N GLY A 29 -9.72 7.93 1.17
CA GLY A 29 -9.62 6.87 0.18
C GLY A 29 -8.19 6.37 -0.01
N SER A 30 -7.21 7.28 -0.01
CA SER A 30 -5.79 6.96 -0.20
C SER A 30 -5.16 6.15 0.94
N ILE A 31 -5.78 6.10 2.12
CA ILE A 31 -5.32 5.31 3.27
C ILE A 31 -6.25 4.15 3.60
N LEU A 32 -7.44 4.10 2.99
CA LEU A 32 -8.51 3.16 3.36
C LEU A 32 -8.12 1.67 3.25
N PRO A 33 -7.34 1.22 2.24
CA PRO A 33 -6.91 -0.19 2.19
C PRO A 33 -6.15 -0.65 3.44
N ASP A 34 -5.46 0.27 4.13
CA ASP A 34 -4.70 -0.02 5.34
C ASP A 34 -5.57 -0.16 6.59
N ALA A 35 -6.85 0.25 6.49
CA ALA A 35 -7.80 0.34 7.59
C ALA A 35 -8.53 -0.99 7.86
N LEU A 36 -8.02 -2.12 7.39
CA LEU A 36 -8.53 -3.43 7.81
C LEU A 36 -7.95 -3.89 9.14
N PRO A 37 -8.78 -4.45 10.03
CA PRO A 37 -8.30 -5.01 11.28
C PRO A 37 -7.42 -6.25 10.99
N PRO A 38 -6.35 -6.49 11.78
CA PRO A 38 -5.35 -7.52 11.49
C PRO A 38 -5.91 -8.94 11.30
N ASP A 39 -6.98 -9.28 12.01
CA ASP A 39 -7.67 -10.56 11.96
C ASP A 39 -8.42 -10.79 10.63
N LYS A 40 -8.86 -9.72 9.95
CA LYS A 40 -9.56 -9.79 8.65
C LYS A 40 -8.66 -9.61 7.43
N LYS A 41 -7.38 -9.25 7.62
CA LYS A 41 -6.45 -8.98 6.50
C LYS A 41 -6.22 -10.19 5.59
N HIS A 42 -6.41 -11.40 6.10
CA HIS A 42 -6.28 -12.63 5.31
C HIS A 42 -7.59 -13.08 4.64
N ASP A 43 -8.72 -12.55 5.10
CA ASP A 43 -10.06 -12.99 4.68
C ASP A 43 -10.60 -12.18 3.50
N CYS A 44 -9.99 -11.03 3.17
CA CYS A 44 -10.41 -10.21 2.05
C CYS A 44 -9.24 -9.56 1.30
N ASN A 45 -9.40 -9.44 -0.02
CA ASN A 45 -8.38 -8.90 -0.91
C ASN A 45 -8.56 -7.38 -1.14
N CYS A 46 -8.54 -6.57 -0.07
CA CYS A 46 -8.71 -5.12 -0.20
C CYS A 46 -7.58 -4.44 -0.98
N HIS A 47 -6.35 -4.96 -0.94
CA HIS A 47 -5.25 -4.44 -1.75
C HIS A 47 -5.28 -4.96 -3.20
N TYR A 48 -6.29 -5.71 -3.64
CA TYR A 48 -6.38 -6.21 -5.03
C TYR A 48 -5.12 -6.98 -5.47
N ILE A 49 -4.52 -7.77 -4.57
CA ILE A 49 -3.35 -8.58 -4.89
C ILE A 49 -3.77 -9.66 -5.89
N THR A 50 -3.12 -9.69 -7.06
CA THR A 50 -3.28 -10.78 -8.02
C THR A 50 -1.93 -11.41 -8.35
N LEU A 51 -2.01 -12.69 -8.71
CA LEU A 51 -0.89 -13.51 -9.16
C LEU A 51 -1.14 -13.92 -10.61
N PHE A 52 -0.13 -13.84 -11.47
CA PHE A 52 -0.22 -14.27 -12.86
C PHE A 52 1.06 -15.00 -13.31
N ASP A 53 1.02 -15.56 -14.51
CA ASP A 53 2.04 -16.48 -15.06
C ASP A 53 2.36 -17.61 -14.06
N ASP A 54 1.34 -18.41 -13.75
CA ASP A 54 1.41 -19.54 -12.82
C ASP A 54 1.95 -19.17 -11.42
N GLY A 55 1.69 -17.93 -11.01
CA GLY A 55 2.08 -17.41 -9.70
C GLY A 55 3.48 -16.83 -9.63
N ARG A 56 4.19 -16.75 -10.76
CA ARG A 56 5.53 -16.16 -10.87
C ARG A 56 5.53 -14.67 -10.56
N TYR A 57 4.51 -13.94 -10.97
CA TYR A 57 4.43 -12.49 -10.76
C TYR A 57 3.31 -12.14 -9.80
N LYS A 58 3.58 -11.16 -8.93
CA LYS A 58 2.61 -10.57 -8.00
C LYS A 58 2.55 -9.07 -8.23
N TRP A 59 1.33 -8.52 -8.26
CA TRP A 59 1.10 -7.07 -8.28
C TRP A 59 -0.20 -6.71 -7.57
N PHE A 60 -0.38 -5.41 -7.33
CA PHE A 60 -1.62 -4.83 -6.82
C PHE A 60 -2.43 -4.34 -8.02
N ASP A 61 -3.50 -5.06 -8.33
CA ASP A 61 -4.26 -4.99 -9.59
C ASP A 61 -5.22 -3.80 -9.61
N SER A 62 -4.61 -2.62 -9.69
CA SER A 62 -5.33 -1.36 -9.83
C SER A 62 -6.22 -1.35 -11.07
N LEU A 63 -5.84 -2.00 -12.17
CA LEU A 63 -6.64 -2.04 -13.39
C LEU A 63 -7.94 -2.84 -13.20
N GLN A 64 -7.89 -3.97 -12.49
CA GLN A 64 -9.10 -4.70 -12.11
C GLN A 64 -10.00 -3.84 -11.20
N PHE A 65 -9.43 -3.10 -10.24
CA PHE A 65 -10.19 -2.16 -9.42
C PHE A 65 -10.87 -1.09 -10.27
N TYR A 66 -10.14 -0.52 -11.24
CA TYR A 66 -10.69 0.48 -12.15
C TYR A 66 -11.87 -0.08 -12.96
N ASN A 67 -11.73 -1.30 -13.50
CA ASN A 67 -12.81 -1.94 -14.25
C ASN A 67 -14.06 -2.20 -13.40
N GLU A 68 -13.90 -2.52 -12.11
CA GLU A 68 -15.01 -2.75 -11.18
C GLU A 68 -15.72 -1.45 -10.75
N TYR A 69 -14.98 -0.35 -10.63
CA TYR A 69 -15.46 0.90 -10.02
C TYR A 69 -15.25 2.14 -10.91
N GLU A 70 -15.20 1.97 -12.23
CA GLU A 70 -14.88 3.05 -13.18
C GLU A 70 -15.78 4.28 -12.97
N LYS A 71 -17.08 4.05 -12.80
CA LYS A 71 -18.06 5.13 -12.63
C LYS A 71 -17.80 5.89 -11.32
N GLU A 72 -17.55 5.17 -10.24
CA GLU A 72 -17.29 5.72 -8.91
C GLU A 72 -15.96 6.46 -8.88
N ILE A 73 -14.89 5.92 -9.47
CA ILE A 73 -13.58 6.58 -9.58
C ILE A 73 -13.69 7.93 -10.29
N LYS A 74 -14.56 8.03 -11.29
CA LYS A 74 -14.79 9.29 -12.04
C LYS A 74 -15.66 10.31 -11.29
N SER A 75 -16.37 9.92 -10.22
CA SER A 75 -17.39 10.76 -9.58
C SER A 75 -17.29 10.88 -8.06
N ASP A 76 -16.51 10.04 -7.38
CA ASP A 76 -16.32 10.04 -5.94
C ASP A 76 -14.84 9.98 -5.58
N ALA A 77 -14.39 11.00 -4.87
CA ALA A 77 -13.01 11.16 -4.43
C ALA A 77 -12.50 10.00 -3.57
N ILE A 78 -13.36 9.32 -2.80
CA ILE A 78 -12.97 8.15 -1.98
C ILE A 78 -12.45 7.03 -2.88
N TYR A 79 -13.15 6.74 -3.98
CA TYR A 79 -12.76 5.68 -4.91
C TYR A 79 -11.51 6.05 -5.70
N LEU A 80 -11.36 7.32 -6.08
CA LEU A 80 -10.15 7.79 -6.75
C LEU A 80 -8.92 7.71 -5.82
N GLY A 81 -9.06 8.11 -4.56
CA GLY A 81 -8.01 7.95 -3.56
C GLY A 81 -7.62 6.48 -3.36
N TYR A 82 -8.62 5.60 -3.25
CA TYR A 82 -8.39 4.15 -3.14
C TYR A 82 -7.66 3.61 -4.37
N TYR A 83 -8.08 4.01 -5.57
CA TYR A 83 -7.44 3.61 -6.81
C TYR A 83 -5.94 3.95 -6.79
N PHE A 84 -5.60 5.17 -6.40
CA PHE A 84 -4.22 5.62 -6.32
C PHE A 84 -3.40 4.95 -5.21
N HIS A 85 -4.04 4.52 -4.12
CA HIS A 85 -3.38 3.66 -3.14
C HIS A 85 -2.83 2.41 -3.81
N LEU A 86 -3.66 1.69 -4.58
CA LEU A 86 -3.27 0.44 -5.26
C LEU A 86 -2.13 0.66 -6.27
N ILE A 87 -2.10 1.80 -6.96
CA ILE A 87 -0.99 2.19 -7.84
C ILE A 87 0.29 2.35 -7.03
N SER A 88 0.22 3.16 -5.95
CA SER A 88 1.36 3.46 -5.10
C SER A 88 1.93 2.23 -4.39
N ASP A 89 1.09 1.24 -4.10
CA ASP A 89 1.48 -0.04 -3.53
C ASP A 89 2.48 -0.81 -4.42
N ASN A 90 2.32 -0.72 -5.75
CA ASN A 90 3.31 -1.29 -6.68
C ASN A 90 4.60 -0.46 -6.73
N VAL A 91 4.50 0.87 -6.73
CA VAL A 91 5.67 1.78 -6.69
C VAL A 91 6.49 1.54 -5.42
N PHE A 92 5.82 1.40 -4.27
CA PHE A 92 6.44 1.04 -3.00
C PHE A 92 7.26 -0.24 -3.14
N ARG A 93 6.69 -1.30 -3.72
CA ARG A 93 7.39 -2.58 -3.90
C ARG A 93 8.59 -2.46 -4.83
N GLN A 94 8.48 -1.67 -5.90
CA GLN A 94 9.59 -1.42 -6.80
C GLN A 94 10.75 -0.73 -6.05
N ILE A 95 10.48 0.38 -5.38
CA ILE A 95 11.50 1.14 -4.65
C ILE A 95 12.12 0.29 -3.54
N PHE A 96 11.30 -0.25 -2.63
CA PHE A 96 11.82 -0.87 -1.42
C PHE A 96 12.43 -2.25 -1.69
N TYR A 97 11.84 -3.07 -2.55
CA TYR A 97 12.34 -4.42 -2.74
C TYR A 97 13.36 -4.53 -3.88
N ILE A 98 13.14 -3.82 -4.98
CA ILE A 98 14.01 -3.94 -6.15
C ILE A 98 15.14 -2.92 -6.07
N ASP A 99 14.82 -1.63 -5.97
CA ASP A 99 15.82 -0.58 -6.08
C ASP A 99 16.76 -0.53 -4.86
N LEU A 100 16.22 -0.74 -3.65
CA LEU A 100 17.03 -0.88 -2.43
C LEU A 100 17.60 -2.30 -2.24
N GLY A 101 17.32 -3.23 -3.14
CA GLY A 101 17.86 -4.59 -3.11
C GLY A 101 17.34 -5.47 -1.96
N LEU A 102 16.23 -5.11 -1.31
CA LEU A 102 15.70 -5.84 -0.15
C LEU A 102 14.89 -7.10 -0.52
N ILE A 103 14.67 -7.38 -1.81
CA ILE A 103 13.82 -8.50 -2.27
C ILE A 103 14.29 -9.86 -1.75
N LYS A 104 15.61 -10.09 -1.66
CA LYS A 104 16.19 -11.36 -1.17
C LYS A 104 15.92 -11.60 0.32
N ARG A 105 15.73 -10.53 1.08
CA ARG A 105 15.43 -10.55 2.52
C ARG A 105 13.94 -10.55 2.83
N ARG A 106 13.09 -10.55 1.80
CA ARG A 106 11.64 -10.49 1.96
C ARG A 106 11.15 -11.71 2.74
N GLY A 107 10.42 -11.45 3.83
CA GLY A 107 9.90 -12.49 4.72
C GLY A 107 10.80 -12.78 5.93
N GLU A 108 12.00 -12.20 6.00
CA GLU A 108 12.82 -12.25 7.22
C GLU A 108 12.18 -11.42 8.33
N LYS A 109 12.02 -12.01 9.52
CA LYS A 109 11.51 -11.31 10.71
C LYS A 109 12.39 -10.11 11.09
N SER A 110 13.71 -10.22 10.93
CA SER A 110 14.66 -9.14 11.20
C SER A 110 14.44 -7.95 10.26
N LEU A 111 14.29 -8.18 8.94
CA LEU A 111 14.02 -7.11 7.99
C LEU A 111 12.74 -6.34 8.37
N PHE A 112 11.68 -7.03 8.79
CA PHE A 112 10.46 -6.34 9.24
C PHE A 112 10.74 -5.43 10.44
N GLN A 113 11.49 -5.89 11.45
CA GLN A 113 11.85 -5.08 12.61
C GLN A 113 12.74 -3.87 12.24
N GLU A 114 13.70 -4.08 11.35
CA GLU A 114 14.60 -3.03 10.85
C GLU A 114 13.80 -1.96 10.09
N LEU A 115 12.88 -2.36 9.20
CA LEU A 115 12.00 -1.43 8.50
C LEU A 115 11.06 -0.70 9.47
N TYR A 116 10.45 -1.40 10.45
CA TYR A 116 9.63 -0.76 11.48
C TYR A 116 10.39 0.30 12.27
N ARG A 117 11.68 0.04 12.57
CA ARG A 117 12.55 1.02 13.21
C ARG A 117 12.74 2.26 12.34
N ASP A 118 13.00 2.08 11.05
CA ASP A 118 13.15 3.21 10.12
C ASP A 118 11.87 4.03 9.99
N TYR A 119 10.70 3.38 9.86
CA TYR A 119 9.41 4.08 9.87
C TYR A 119 9.22 4.89 11.15
N ASN A 120 9.45 4.30 12.32
CA ASN A 120 9.26 4.99 13.60
C ASN A 120 10.14 6.24 13.73
N ILE A 121 11.40 6.16 13.27
CA ILE A 121 12.31 7.32 13.23
C ILE A 121 11.80 8.37 12.23
N LEU A 122 11.37 7.94 11.05
CA LEU A 122 10.99 8.85 9.97
C LEU A 122 9.58 9.45 10.11
N ASN A 123 8.66 8.85 10.86
CA ASN A 123 7.28 9.31 10.97
C ASN A 123 7.17 10.81 11.33
N ARG A 124 7.99 11.28 12.27
CA ARG A 124 8.05 12.70 12.63
C ARG A 124 8.54 13.57 11.47
N HIS A 125 9.62 13.14 10.82
CA HIS A 125 10.18 13.86 9.67
C HIS A 125 9.20 13.93 8.50
N ILE A 126 8.43 12.86 8.26
CA ILE A 126 7.35 12.83 7.28
C ILE A 126 6.25 13.82 7.67
N ALA A 127 5.81 13.78 8.92
CA ALA A 127 4.77 14.69 9.42
C ALA A 127 5.16 16.16 9.27
N ASP A 128 6.39 16.52 9.65
CA ASP A 128 6.89 17.89 9.54
C ASP A 128 7.05 18.33 8.07
N PHE A 129 7.62 17.48 7.21
CA PHE A 129 7.88 17.81 5.81
C PHE A 129 6.60 17.98 4.98
N TYR A 130 5.59 17.12 5.20
CA TYR A 130 4.31 17.16 4.49
C TYR A 130 3.22 17.93 5.24
N HIS A 131 3.59 18.71 6.26
CA HIS A 131 2.69 19.53 7.06
C HIS A 131 1.44 18.75 7.51
N MET A 132 1.66 17.58 8.11
CA MET A 132 0.57 16.72 8.56
C MET A 132 -0.04 17.26 9.85
N GLU A 133 -1.37 17.33 9.85
CA GLU A 133 -2.16 17.72 11.00
C GLU A 133 -3.10 16.57 11.40
N LYS A 134 -3.69 16.69 12.59
CA LYS A 134 -4.62 15.70 13.13
C LYS A 134 -6.06 16.05 12.76
N ASP A 135 -6.30 16.17 11.47
CA ASP A 135 -7.51 16.74 10.86
C ASP A 135 -8.19 15.80 9.84
N ILE A 136 -7.77 14.54 9.76
CA ILE A 136 -8.40 13.53 8.91
C ILE A 136 -9.85 13.31 9.39
N SER A 137 -10.80 13.59 8.51
CA SER A 137 -12.23 13.35 8.71
C SER A 137 -12.67 12.02 8.07
N VAL A 138 -13.74 11.44 8.60
CA VAL A 138 -14.41 10.28 8.00
C VAL A 138 -15.78 10.74 7.49
N PRO A 139 -15.96 10.91 6.17
CA PRO A 139 -17.25 11.33 5.61
C PRO A 139 -18.34 10.32 5.92
N ASP A 140 -19.52 10.78 6.33
CA ASP A 140 -20.65 9.91 6.69
C ASP A 140 -21.03 8.94 5.58
N ARG A 141 -20.94 9.42 4.32
CA ARG A 141 -21.24 8.64 3.12
C ARG A 141 -20.32 7.42 2.91
N LEU A 142 -19.17 7.35 3.58
CA LEU A 142 -18.27 6.19 3.47
C LEU A 142 -19.02 4.89 3.74
N ARG A 143 -19.86 4.87 4.78
CA ARG A 143 -20.58 3.67 5.24
C ARG A 143 -21.57 3.15 4.21
N ASP A 144 -22.00 4.01 3.28
CA ASP A 144 -22.91 3.66 2.21
C ASP A 144 -22.21 3.15 0.95
N THR A 145 -20.88 3.34 0.84
CA THR A 145 -20.09 2.89 -0.32
C THR A 145 -20.08 1.37 -0.45
N ALA A 146 -19.97 0.88 -1.69
CA ALA A 146 -19.78 -0.53 -1.96
C ALA A 146 -18.47 -1.05 -1.35
N LEU A 147 -17.42 -0.22 -1.32
CA LEU A 147 -16.13 -0.53 -0.69
C LEU A 147 -16.29 -0.86 0.79
N PHE A 148 -16.93 0.04 1.56
CA PHE A 148 -17.12 -0.16 2.99
C PHE A 148 -17.98 -1.39 3.28
N LYS A 149 -19.06 -1.59 2.53
CA LYS A 149 -19.94 -2.77 2.65
C LYS A 149 -19.22 -4.08 2.31
N ARG A 150 -18.28 -4.05 1.35
CA ARG A 150 -17.52 -5.24 0.90
C ARG A 150 -16.42 -5.63 1.87
N PHE A 151 -15.67 -4.66 2.38
CA PHE A 151 -14.44 -4.94 3.14
C PHE A 151 -14.57 -4.68 4.64
N GLY A 152 -15.50 -3.83 5.09
CA GLY A 152 -15.75 -3.55 6.51
C GLY A 152 -14.58 -2.85 7.20
N PHE A 153 -14.08 -1.77 6.60
CA PHE A 153 -12.94 -0.98 7.10
C PHE A 153 -13.21 -0.36 8.48
N GLU A 154 -12.12 -0.11 9.22
CA GLU A 154 -12.10 0.58 10.52
C GLU A 154 -11.21 1.85 10.44
N PRO A 155 -11.62 2.86 9.65
CA PRO A 155 -10.79 4.05 9.40
C PRO A 155 -10.46 4.82 10.67
N GLU A 156 -11.36 4.85 11.66
CA GLU A 156 -11.13 5.53 12.93
C GLU A 156 -9.95 4.92 13.72
N VAL A 157 -9.73 3.60 13.62
CA VAL A 157 -8.58 2.92 14.23
C VAL A 157 -7.29 3.32 13.51
N LEU A 158 -7.31 3.31 12.18
CA LEU A 158 -6.15 3.72 11.38
C LEU A 158 -5.77 5.18 11.63
N ILE A 159 -6.76 6.08 11.68
CA ILE A 159 -6.54 7.51 11.94
C ILE A 159 -5.92 7.72 13.32
N LYS A 160 -6.38 6.99 14.34
CA LYS A 160 -5.78 7.03 15.68
C LYS A 160 -4.31 6.61 15.65
N ASP A 161 -3.98 5.55 14.91
CA ASP A 161 -2.58 5.12 14.74
C ASP A 161 -1.75 6.19 14.01
N ILE A 162 -2.27 6.79 12.93
CA ILE A 162 -1.59 7.88 12.20
C ILE A 162 -1.31 9.06 13.14
N TYR A 163 -2.28 9.43 13.99
CA TYR A 163 -2.09 10.52 14.95
C TYR A 163 -1.05 10.18 16.01
N SER A 164 -0.99 8.93 16.45
CA SER A 164 0.09 8.43 17.31
C SER A 164 1.44 8.48 16.60
N ASP A 165 1.50 8.17 15.31
CA ASP A 165 2.71 8.23 14.50
C ASP A 165 3.20 9.68 14.30
N ILE A 166 2.28 10.65 14.14
CA ILE A 166 2.60 12.09 14.10
C ILE A 166 3.23 12.57 15.42
N ASP A 167 2.72 12.10 16.56
CA ASP A 167 3.22 12.47 17.89
C ASP A 167 4.48 11.72 18.31
N SER A 168 4.87 10.69 17.56
CA SER A 168 5.95 9.80 17.96
C SER A 168 7.31 10.47 17.76
N HIS A 169 8.18 10.33 18.76
CA HIS A 169 9.55 10.84 18.71
C HIS A 169 10.51 9.68 19.01
N TYR A 170 11.08 9.12 17.94
CA TYR A 170 12.09 8.07 18.04
C TYR A 170 13.43 8.61 17.56
N GLU A 171 14.42 8.61 18.45
CA GLU A 171 15.79 9.00 18.11
C GLU A 171 16.57 7.81 17.54
N GLY A 172 17.47 8.09 16.60
CA GLY A 172 18.41 7.12 16.04
C GLY A 172 18.63 7.31 14.54
N ASN A 173 19.55 6.50 13.99
CA ASN A 173 19.81 6.46 12.55
C ASN A 173 18.96 5.39 11.89
N THR A 174 18.49 5.60 10.66
CA THR A 174 17.81 4.56 9.88
C THR A 174 18.80 3.49 9.38
N MET A 175 18.29 2.35 8.94
CA MET A 175 19.07 1.18 8.49
C MET A 175 18.99 0.97 6.97
N HIS A 176 17.82 1.17 6.37
CA HIS A 176 17.55 0.83 4.98
C HIS A 176 17.16 2.03 4.12
N PHE A 177 16.45 2.99 4.70
CA PHE A 177 15.96 4.14 3.94
C PHE A 177 15.88 5.40 4.78
N ASP A 178 15.82 6.55 4.12
CA ASP A 178 15.77 7.88 4.74
C ASP A 178 14.64 8.72 4.10
N MET A 179 14.62 10.01 4.42
CA MET A 179 13.62 10.93 3.86
C MET A 179 13.71 11.09 2.35
N ASP A 180 14.87 10.90 1.72
CA ASP A 180 14.98 11.01 0.26
C ASP A 180 14.28 9.84 -0.43
N VAL A 181 14.35 8.64 0.14
CA VAL A 181 13.54 7.50 -0.32
C VAL A 181 12.05 7.74 -0.12
N VAL A 182 11.64 8.32 1.01
CA VAL A 182 10.21 8.65 1.24
C VAL A 182 9.71 9.67 0.22
N ARG A 183 10.50 10.72 -0.03
CA ARG A 183 10.18 11.74 -1.04
C ARG A 183 10.11 11.14 -2.43
N ARG A 184 11.08 10.29 -2.78
CA ARG A 184 11.09 9.53 -4.03
C ARG A 184 9.82 8.72 -4.21
N PHE A 185 9.36 8.01 -3.17
CA PHE A 185 8.09 7.29 -3.21
C PHE A 185 6.90 8.20 -3.50
N VAL A 186 6.77 9.33 -2.79
CA VAL A 186 5.65 10.27 -2.98
C VAL A 186 5.71 10.89 -4.38
N ASP A 187 6.87 11.30 -4.85
CA ASP A 187 7.05 11.93 -6.16
C ASP A 187 6.81 10.95 -7.31
N GLU A 188 7.38 9.75 -7.27
CA GLU A 188 7.17 8.74 -8.32
C GLU A 188 5.72 8.24 -8.33
N SER A 189 5.14 7.99 -7.15
CA SER A 189 3.74 7.57 -7.05
C SER A 189 2.79 8.66 -7.55
N SER A 190 3.01 9.91 -7.16
CA SER A 190 2.14 11.01 -7.59
C SER A 190 2.25 11.26 -9.10
N ALA A 191 3.46 11.21 -9.67
CA ALA A 191 3.66 11.33 -11.10
C ALA A 191 2.94 10.21 -11.88
N LEU A 192 3.04 8.96 -11.40
CA LEU A 192 2.36 7.83 -12.03
C LEU A 192 0.83 7.93 -11.91
N CYS A 193 0.30 8.30 -10.74
CA CYS A 193 -1.14 8.48 -10.54
C CYS A 193 -1.71 9.60 -11.44
N ILE A 194 -1.00 10.71 -11.60
CA ILE A 194 -1.42 11.81 -12.50
C ILE A 194 -1.41 11.33 -13.95
N LYS A 195 -0.33 10.66 -14.38
CA LYS A 195 -0.23 10.09 -15.73
C LYS A 195 -1.33 9.07 -16.01
N GLU A 196 -1.65 8.23 -15.03
CA GLU A 196 -2.74 7.26 -15.12
C GLU A 196 -4.10 7.95 -15.24
N LEU A 197 -4.35 8.97 -14.41
CA LEU A 197 -5.59 9.76 -14.48
C LEU A 197 -5.78 10.42 -15.86
N GLU A 198 -4.71 10.90 -16.48
CA GLU A 198 -4.73 11.43 -17.84
C GLU A 198 -5.00 10.33 -18.88
N ALA A 199 -4.39 9.15 -18.73
CA ALA A 199 -4.59 8.03 -19.64
C ALA A 199 -6.06 7.54 -19.61
N VAL A 200 -6.65 7.36 -18.43
CA VAL A 200 -8.03 6.84 -18.30
C VAL A 200 -9.07 7.83 -18.82
N LYS A 201 -8.81 9.14 -18.72
CA LYS A 201 -9.63 10.18 -19.37
C LYS A 201 -9.65 10.04 -20.89
N ASN A 202 -8.60 9.47 -21.47
CA ASN A 202 -8.47 9.20 -22.90
C ASN A 202 -8.83 7.75 -23.28
N GLY A 203 -9.41 6.98 -22.35
CA GLY A 203 -9.82 5.58 -22.60
C GLY A 203 -8.67 4.59 -22.70
N ALA A 204 -7.53 4.88 -22.06
CA ALA A 204 -6.35 4.02 -22.01
C ALA A 204 -5.82 3.90 -20.58
N HIS A 205 -4.78 3.08 -20.37
CA HIS A 205 -4.03 3.00 -19.12
C HIS A 205 -2.55 3.33 -19.36
N ALA A 206 -1.91 3.97 -18.39
CA ALA A 206 -0.52 4.43 -18.47
C ALA A 206 0.51 3.31 -18.29
N TYR A 207 0.07 2.15 -17.83
CA TYR A 207 0.87 0.95 -17.56
C TYR A 207 0.05 -0.32 -17.76
N ASP A 208 0.73 -1.46 -17.80
CA ASP A 208 0.12 -2.78 -17.73
C ASP A 208 0.70 -3.59 -16.55
N ARG A 209 0.19 -4.82 -16.39
CA ARG A 209 0.62 -5.72 -15.31
C ARG A 209 2.11 -6.09 -15.38
N TYR A 210 2.72 -6.20 -16.56
CA TYR A 210 4.11 -6.58 -16.70
C TYR A 210 5.05 -5.44 -16.34
N MET A 211 4.62 -4.19 -16.53
CA MET A 211 5.38 -3.00 -16.12
C MET A 211 5.46 -2.83 -14.60
N MET A 212 4.40 -3.22 -13.88
CA MET A 212 4.26 -2.92 -12.44
C MET A 212 4.47 -4.13 -11.53
N ALA A 213 4.36 -5.36 -12.06
CA ALA A 213 4.56 -6.55 -11.27
C ALA A 213 6.03 -6.79 -10.95
N ILE A 214 6.27 -7.40 -9.79
CA ILE A 214 7.60 -7.93 -9.45
C ILE A 214 7.48 -9.44 -9.21
N GLU A 215 8.59 -10.14 -9.37
CA GLU A 215 8.67 -11.58 -9.14
C GLU A 215 8.24 -11.95 -7.72
N ASN A 216 7.50 -13.04 -7.65
CA ASN A 216 6.91 -13.55 -6.43
C ASN A 216 7.82 -14.63 -5.84
N HIS A 217 8.83 -14.21 -5.07
CA HIS A 217 9.81 -15.10 -4.44
C HIS A 217 9.25 -16.04 -3.33
N TYR A 218 7.93 -16.15 -3.18
CA TYR A 218 7.30 -17.17 -2.33
C TYR A 218 7.12 -18.52 -3.04
N SER A 219 7.27 -18.58 -4.37
CA SER A 219 7.17 -19.82 -5.16
C SER A 219 8.26 -20.83 -4.81
N ASP A 220 9.46 -20.36 -4.46
CA ASP A 220 10.64 -21.21 -4.31
C ASP A 220 10.64 -22.01 -2.99
N LYS A 221 9.73 -21.71 -2.06
CA LYS A 221 9.62 -22.43 -0.78
C LYS A 221 8.70 -23.65 -0.81
N LYS A 222 8.03 -23.96 -1.93
CA LYS A 222 7.13 -25.13 -2.04
C LYS A 222 7.76 -26.37 -2.67
N THR A 223 9.04 -26.34 -3.06
CA THR A 223 9.69 -27.47 -3.76
C THR A 223 10.81 -28.15 -2.96
N GLY A 224 10.86 -28.01 -1.64
CA GLY A 224 11.92 -28.63 -0.85
C GLY A 224 11.52 -28.89 0.59
N GLU A 225 10.63 -29.87 0.80
CA GLU A 225 10.52 -30.69 2.02
C GLU A 225 9.40 -31.72 1.80
N THR A 226 9.75 -32.83 1.14
CA THR A 226 9.00 -34.09 1.34
C THR A 226 9.32 -34.60 2.75
N PRO A 227 8.33 -34.88 3.60
CA PRO A 227 8.58 -35.53 4.87
C PRO A 227 9.12 -36.94 4.58
N ASP A 228 10.33 -37.23 5.06
CA ASP A 228 10.89 -38.58 5.05
C ASP A 228 9.87 -39.55 5.68
N GLU A 229 9.45 -40.51 4.86
CA GLU A 229 8.79 -41.74 5.31
C GLU A 229 9.72 -42.43 6.31
N LYS A 230 9.39 -42.34 7.60
CA LYS A 230 9.98 -43.25 8.59
C LYS A 230 9.49 -44.66 8.27
N SER A 231 10.35 -45.39 7.58
CA SER A 231 10.23 -46.81 7.31
C SER A 231 10.10 -47.59 8.62
N ASN A 232 9.01 -48.35 8.70
CA ASN A 232 8.94 -49.56 9.50
C ASN A 232 10.15 -50.46 9.21
N THR A 233 10.98 -50.73 10.22
CA THR A 233 11.68 -52.02 10.29
C THR A 233 11.74 -52.53 11.73
N VAL A 234 11.20 -53.73 11.84
CA VAL A 234 11.11 -54.62 13.00
C VAL A 234 12.50 -55.13 13.40
N ARG A 235 12.74 -55.16 14.73
CA ARG A 235 13.49 -56.11 15.59
C ARG A 235 14.63 -56.99 15.03
N PRO A 236 15.60 -57.35 15.91
CA PRO A 236 15.43 -58.55 16.76
C PRO A 236 15.07 -58.25 18.22
#